data_AF-A0A0L8I1A0-F1
#
_entry.id   AF-A0A0L8I1A0-F1
#
_cell.length_a   1.000
_cell.length_b   1.000
_cell.length_c   1.000
_cell.angle_alpha   90.00
_cell.angle_beta   90.00
_cell.angle_gamma   90.00
#
_symmetry.space_group_name_H-M   'P 1'
#
loop_
_entity.id
_entity.type
_entity.pdbx_description
1 polymer ?
#
loop_
_entity_poly.entity_id
_entity_poly.type
_entity_poly.pdbx_seq_one_letter_code
_entity_poly.pdbx_strand_id
1 'polypeptide(L)' 'METRPGDRTGEDLDLIYCRLKEIQAFDKFHPMLLHQICIVGYYEDLEKGVT' A
#
# COMPACT_ATOMS: atom_id res chain seq x y z
N MET A 1 1.40 -5.30 15.24
CA MET A 1 0.57 -4.11 15.48
C MET A 1 0.30 -3.53 14.13
N GLU A 2 -0.85 -3.85 13.55
CA GLU A 2 -1.24 -3.37 12.22
C GLU A 2 -1.61 -1.90 12.34
N THR A 3 -0.82 -1.04 11.68
CA THR A 3 -1.11 0.39 11.58
C THR A 3 -2.38 0.52 10.75
N ARG A 4 -3.47 0.94 11.40
CA ARG A 4 -4.73 1.19 10.69
C ARG A 4 -4.47 2.30 9.67
N PRO A 5 -5.14 2.33 8.52
CA PRO A 5 -4.87 3.34 7.49
C PRO A 5 -5.04 4.79 7.97
N GLY A 6 -5.86 5.00 9.00
CA GLY A 6 -6.01 6.30 9.68
C GLY A 6 -4.85 6.72 10.60
N ASP A 7 -3.95 5.79 10.96
CA ASP A 7 -2.79 6.04 11.83
C ASP A 7 -1.48 6.22 11.04
N ARG A 8 -1.53 6.21 9.70
CA ARG A 8 -0.34 6.34 8.85
C ARG A 8 0.22 7.76 8.87
N THR A 9 1.52 7.86 9.09
CA THR A 9 2.28 9.10 8.93
C THR A 9 2.62 9.34 7.46
N GLY A 10 3.09 10.55 7.13
CA GLY A 10 3.58 10.85 5.77
C GLY A 10 4.73 9.93 5.34
N GLU A 11 5.63 9.59 6.26
CA GLU A 11 6.75 8.67 6.02
C GLU A 11 6.26 7.24 5.71
N ASP A 12 5.22 6.78 6.41
CA ASP A 12 4.59 5.48 6.11
C ASP A 12 3.98 5.46 4.71
N LEU A 13 3.33 6.55 4.30
CA LEU A 13 2.75 6.68 2.96
C LEU A 13 3.82 6.65 1.87
N ASP A 14 4.94 7.35 2.06
CA ASP A 14 6.07 7.34 1.13
C ASP A 14 6.69 5.94 1.01
N LEU A 15 6.84 5.22 2.13
CA LEU A 15 7.35 3.85 2.11
C LEU A 15 6.44 2.90 1.32
N ILE A 16 5.12 2.95 1.57
CA ILE A 16 4.13 2.14 0.83
C ILE A 16 4.15 2.51 -0.65
N TYR A 17 4.17 3.81 -0.97
CA TYR A 17 4.18 4.29 -2.34
C TYR A 17 5.41 3.81 -3.12
N CYS A 18 6.59 3.87 -2.51
CA CYS A 18 7.82 3.32 -3.08
C CYS A 18 7.69 1.82 -3.38
N ARG A 19 7.12 1.04 -2.46
CA ARG A 19 6.89 -0.39 -2.68
C ARG A 19 5.88 -0.69 -3.78
N LEU A 20 4.78 0.07 -3.84
CA LEU A 20 3.78 -0.11 -4.91
C LEU A 20 4.37 0.19 -6.29
N LYS A 21 5.29 1.15 -6.40
CA LYS A 21 6.00 1.45 -7.66
C LYS A 21 6.93 0.35 -8.14
N GLU A 22 7.46 -0.49 -7.24
CA GLU A 22 8.32 -1.63 -7.61
C GLU A 22 7.52 -2.80 -8.21
N ILE A 23 6.20 -2.81 -8.05
CA ILE A 23 5.33 -3.89 -8.51
C ILE A 23 4.82 -3.56 -9.92
N GLN A 24 5.19 -4.39 -10.89
CA GLN A 24 4.86 -4.21 -12.31
C GLN A 24 3.35 -4.04 -12.59
N ALA A 25 2.48 -4.67 -11.78
CA ALA A 25 1.03 -4.56 -11.92
C ALA A 25 0.52 -3.11 -11.72
N PHE A 26 1.22 -2.30 -10.93
CA PHE A 26 0.84 -0.93 -10.62
C PHE A 26 1.56 0.12 -11.50
N ASP A 27 2.47 -0.28 -12.39
CA ASP A 27 3.27 0.63 -13.23
C ASP A 27 2.41 1.58 -14.09
N LYS A 28 1.25 1.09 -14.57
CA LYS A 28 0.32 1.87 -15.41
C LYS A 28 -0.69 2.69 -14.63
N PHE A 29 -0.70 2.61 -13.31
CA PHE A 29 -1.70 3.31 -12.50
C PHE A 29 -1.36 4.79 -12.43
N HIS A 30 -2.39 5.63 -12.50
CA HIS A 30 -2.21 7.06 -12.35
C HIS A 30 -1.63 7.37 -10.94
N PRO A 31 -0.67 8.29 -10.80
CA PRO A 31 -0.03 8.58 -9.50
C PRO A 31 -1.02 8.90 -8.38
N MET A 32 -2.11 9.60 -8.70
CA MET A 32 -3.19 9.88 -7.75
C MET A 32 -3.88 8.61 -7.25
N LEU A 33 -4.11 7.62 -8.13
CA LEU A 33 -4.72 6.35 -7.74
C LEU A 33 -3.78 5.57 -6.84
N LEU A 34 -2.49 5.51 -7.16
CA LEU A 34 -1.47 4.88 -6.31
C LEU A 34 -1.45 5.51 -4.91
N HIS A 35 -1.51 6.84 -4.83
CA HIS A 35 -1.53 7.57 -3.58
C HIS A 35 -2.80 7.28 -2.77
N GLN A 36 -3.97 7.19 -3.42
CA GLN A 36 -5.21 6.78 -2.76
C GLN A 36 -5.09 5.37 -2.17
N ILE A 37 -4.48 4.42 -2.88
CA ILE A 37 -4.23 3.06 -2.37
C ILE A 37 -3.35 3.11 -1.12
N CYS A 38 -2.34 3.98 -1.06
CA CYS A 38 -1.50 4.15 0.13
C CYS A 38 -2.31 4.62 1.36
N ILE A 39 -3.33 5.47 1.14
CA ILE A 39 -4.16 6.03 2.21
C ILE A 39 -5.22 5.03 2.69
N VAL A 40 -5.87 4.30 1.78
CA VAL A 40 -7.06 3.49 2.13
C VAL A 40 -6.78 1.99 2.22
N GLY A 41 -5.64 1.53 1.72
CA GLY A 41 -5.31 0.10 1.66
C GLY A 41 -5.08 -0.49 3.05
N TYR A 42 -5.64 -1.67 3.32
CA TYR A 42 -5.34 -2.45 4.52
C TYR A 42 -4.42 -3.61 4.11
N TYR A 43 -3.41 -3.89 4.92
CA TYR A 43 -2.62 -5.10 4.78
C TYR A 43 -3.24 -6.14 5.71
N GLU A 44 -3.72 -7.24 5.15
CA GLU A 44 -4.16 -8.40 5.91
C GLU A 44 -3.15 -9.51 5.60
N ASP A 45 -2.54 -10.10 6.63
CA ASP A 45 -1.71 -11.29 6.42
C ASP A 45 -2.63 -12.40 5.91
N LEU A 46 -2.47 -12.75 4.63
CA LEU A 46 -3.07 -13.95 4.08
C LEU A 46 -2.55 -15.13 4.89
N GLU A 47 -3.46 -15.87 5.53
CA GLU A 47 -3.09 -17.07 6.29
C GLU A 47 -2.21 -17.98 5.42
N LYS A 48 -1.18 -18.54 6.06
CA LYS A 48 -0.19 -19.40 5.42
C LYS A 48 -0.89 -20.59 4.75
N GLY A 49 -1.09 -20.53 3.44
CA GLY A 49 -1.83 -21.55 2.68
C GLY A 49 -2.72 -21.03 1.55
N VAL A 50 -2.92 -19.71 1.45
CA VAL A 50 -3.60 -19.09 0.30
C VAL A 50 -2.54 -18.67 -0.74
N THR A 51 -2.53 -19.34 -1.89
CA THR A 51 -1.70 -19.02 -3.08
C THR A 51 -2.56 -18.90 -4.31
#